data_AF-A0A318MUS5-F1
#
_entry.id   AF-A0A318MUS5-F1
#
_cell.length_a   1.000
_cell.length_b   1.000
_cell.length_c   1.000
_cell.angle_alpha   90.00
_cell.angle_beta   90.00
_cell.angle_gamma   90.00
#
_symmetry.space_group_name_H-M   'P 1'
#
loop_
_entity.id
_entity.type
_entity.pdbx_description
1 polymer ?
#
loop_
_entity_poly.entity_id
_entity_poly.type
_entity_poly.pdbx_seq_one_letter_code
_entity_poly.pdbx_strand_id
1 'polypeptide(L)' 'MLWADRHYQYDEFGNLICERRGKRQHTEHCFTWDGQHRLIEFKKIRHYHDAHDPQFHETVVSCYR' A
#
# COMPACT_ATOMS: atom_id res chain seq x y z
N MET A 1 -8.97 -7.56 19.24
CA MET A 1 -9.82 -7.26 18.07
C MET A 1 -8.91 -7.15 16.85
N LEU A 2 -8.89 -8.17 16.00
CA LEU A 2 -7.81 -8.46 15.04
C LEU A 2 -8.13 -7.97 13.61
N TRP A 3 -8.56 -6.71 13.47
CA TRP A 3 -8.93 -6.11 12.18
C TRP A 3 -8.06 -4.89 11.81
N ALA A 4 -7.12 -4.50 12.69
CA ALA A 4 -6.37 -3.24 12.59
C ALA A 4 -5.13 -3.28 11.67
N ASP A 5 -4.76 -4.44 11.11
CA ASP A 5 -3.60 -4.58 10.22
C ASP A 5 -3.97 -4.52 8.73
N ARG A 6 -5.20 -4.12 8.39
CA ARG A 6 -5.61 -3.89 6.99
C ARG A 6 -6.33 -2.56 6.86
N HIS A 7 -5.76 -1.64 6.10
CA HIS A 7 -6.39 -0.37 5.76
C HIS A 7 -6.64 -0.32 4.27
N TYR A 8 -7.87 0.03 3.89
CA TYR A 8 -8.29 0.23 2.53
C TYR A 8 -8.67 1.70 2.36
N GLN A 9 -8.05 2.37 1.40
CA GLN A 9 -8.40 3.74 1.01
C GLN A 9 -9.04 3.69 -0.36
N TYR A 10 -10.17 4.39 -0.48
CA TYR A 10 -10.95 4.50 -1.70
C TYR A 10 -10.99 5.96 -2.14
N ASP A 11 -11.07 6.20 -3.45
CA ASP A 11 -11.34 7.52 -4.01
C ASP A 11 -12.83 7.92 -3.86
N GLU A 12 -13.18 9.13 -4.33
CA GLU A 12 -14.56 9.63 -4.33
C GLU A 12 -15.53 8.80 -5.19
N PHE A 13 -15.02 7.97 -6.11
CA PHE A 13 -15.80 7.09 -6.97
C PHE A 13 -15.92 5.66 -6.41
N GLY A 14 -15.24 5.36 -5.31
CA GLY A 14 -15.22 4.03 -4.68
C GLY A 14 -14.17 3.07 -5.26
N ASN A 15 -13.22 3.55 -6.07
CA ASN A 15 -12.10 2.74 -6.53
C ASN A 15 -11.04 2.63 -5.42
N LEU A 16 -10.51 1.43 -5.21
CA LEU A 16 -9.45 1.20 -4.24
C LEU A 16 -8.15 1.86 -4.73
N ILE A 17 -7.69 2.90 -4.03
CA ILE A 17 -6.44 3.60 -4.38
C ILE A 17 -5.24 3.10 -3.57
N CYS A 18 -5.48 2.58 -2.36
CA CYS A 18 -4.40 2.10 -1.50
C CYS A 18 -4.88 0.99 -0.56
N GLU A 19 -4.17 -0.14 -0.55
CA GLU A 19 -4.29 -1.20 0.45
C GLU A 19 -3.00 -1.24 1.28
N ARG A 20 -3.11 -1.08 2.60
CA ARG A 20 -2.00 -1.31 3.54
C ARG A 20 -2.30 -2.57 4.33
N ARG A 21 -1.32 -3.46 4.44
CA ARG A 21 -1.50 -4.75 5.10
C ARG A 21 -0.26 -5.26 5.82
N GLY A 22 -0.53 -6.11 6.81
CA GLY A 22 0.46 -6.87 7.56
C GLY A 22 0.94 -6.13 8.80
N LYS A 23 1.71 -6.81 9.66
CA LYS A 23 2.19 -6.27 10.93
C LYS A 23 2.87 -4.92 10.70
N ARG A 24 2.40 -3.87 11.40
CA ARG A 24 2.87 -2.47 11.28
C ARG A 24 2.68 -1.85 9.89
N GLN A 25 1.72 -2.33 9.09
CA GLN A 25 1.47 -1.82 7.73
C GLN A 25 2.68 -1.94 6.78
N HIS A 26 3.50 -2.98 6.95
CA HIS A 26 4.77 -3.12 6.22
C HIS A 26 4.61 -3.33 4.70
N THR A 27 3.44 -3.74 4.22
CA THR A 27 3.17 -3.85 2.77
C THR A 27 2.06 -2.88 2.42
N GLU A 28 2.33 -2.00 1.46
CA GLU A 28 1.38 -1.08 0.86
C GLU A 28 1.25 -1.37 -0.65
N HIS A 29 0.04 -1.33 -1.15
CA HIS A 29 -0.33 -1.56 -2.54
C HIS A 29 -1.12 -0.34 -3.01
N CYS A 30 -0.51 0.48 -3.86
CA CYS A 30 -1.15 1.65 -4.44
C CYS A 30 -1.59 1.34 -5.87
N PHE A 31 -2.80 1.76 -6.19
CA PHE A 31 -3.45 1.51 -7.48
C PHE A 31 -3.89 2.85 -8.06
N THR A 32 -3.50 3.10 -9.31
CA THR A 32 -3.95 4.28 -10.05
C THR A 32 -4.90 3.84 -11.13
N TRP A 33 -6.09 4.42 -11.14
CA TRP A 33 -7.14 4.14 -12.12
C TRP A 33 -7.30 5.33 -13.07
N ASP A 34 -7.69 5.07 -14.32
CA ASP A 34 -8.20 6.12 -15.20
C ASP A 34 -9.70 6.37 -14.98
N GLY A 35 -10.21 7.46 -15.56
CA GLY A 35 -11.64 7.82 -15.48
C GLY A 35 -12.59 6.82 -16.17
N GLN A 36 -12.07 5.72 -16.73
CA GLN A 36 -12.84 4.61 -17.31
C GLN A 36 -12.75 3.34 -16.44
N HIS A 37 -12.33 3.46 -15.17
CA HIS A 37 -12.14 2.36 -14.22
C HIS A 37 -11.13 1.30 -14.65
N ARG A 38 -10.13 1.68 -15.45
CA ARG A 38 -9.02 0.81 -15.84
C ARG A 38 -7.82 1.10 -14.98
N LEU A 39 -7.19 0.05 -14.45
CA LEU A 39 -5.95 0.18 -13.72
C LEU A 39 -4.84 0.58 -14.69
N ILE A 40 -4.22 1.74 -14.47
CA ILE A 40 -3.13 2.25 -15.30
C ILE A 40 -1.75 2.10 -14.65
N GLU A 41 -1.71 1.93 -13.33
CA GLU A 41 -0.46 1.77 -12.60
C GLU A 41 -0.70 0.97 -11.32
N PHE A 42 0.20 0.03 -11.05
CA PHE A 42 0.26 -0.68 -9.79
C PHE A 42 1.62 -0.45 -9.13
N LYS A 43 1.61 0.06 -7.91
CA LYS A 43 2.81 0.25 -7.09
C LYS A 43 2.74 -0.63 -5.87
N LYS A 44 3.70 -1.53 -5.73
CA LYS A 44 3.90 -2.32 -4.53
C LYS A 44 5.01 -1.70 -3.70
N ILE A 45 4.67 -1.30 -2.50
CA ILE A 45 5.52 -0.62 -1.55
C ILE A 45 5.73 -1.57 -0.37
N ARG A 46 6.99 -1.83 -0.01
CA ARG A 46 7.33 -2.59 1.19
C ARG A 46 8.17 -1.74 2.10
N HIS A 47 7.65 -1.48 3.29
CA HIS A 47 8.35 -0.83 4.38
C HIS A 47 9.07 -1.90 5.20
N TYR A 48 10.39 -1.94 5.08
CA TYR A 48 11.23 -2.76 5.94
C TYR A 48 11.60 -1.96 7.18
N HIS A 49 11.28 -2.55 8.33
CA HIS A 49 11.70 -2.06 9.63
C HIS A 49 12.73 -3.05 10.17
N ASP A 50 13.89 -2.55 10.57
CA ASP A 50 14.82 -3.36 11.34
C ASP A 50 14.28 -3.52 12.77
N ALA A 51 14.40 -4.72 13.33
CA ALA A 51 13.96 -4.99 14.70
C ALA A 51 14.93 -4.40 15.76
N HIS A 52 16.19 -4.19 15.38
CA HIS A 52 17.27 -3.64 16.21
C HIS A 52 17.40 -2.13 16.07
N ASP A 53 16.99 -1.56 14.93
CA ASP A 53 16.94 -0.11 14.72
C ASP A 53 15.51 0.36 14.35
N PRO A 54 14.73 0.84 15.33
CA PRO A 54 13.37 1.33 15.09
C PRO A 54 13.32 2.60 14.23
N GLN A 55 14.46 3.26 13.98
CA GLN A 55 14.57 4.44 13.13
C GLN A 55 14.90 4.08 11.68
N PHE A 56 15.39 2.86 11.42
CA PHE A 56 15.64 2.36 10.07
C PHE A 56 14.32 2.05 9.35
N HIS A 57 14.06 2.80 8.28
CA HIS A 57 12.89 2.64 7.43
C HIS A 57 13.34 2.61 5.96
N GLU A 58 13.38 1.41 5.38
CA GLU A 58 13.65 1.24 3.95
C GLU A 58 12.35 0.97 3.22
N THR A 59 12.10 1.75 2.15
CA THR A 59 10.91 1.59 1.32
C THR A 59 11.30 1.07 -0.04
N VAL A 60 10.92 -0.17 -0.35
CA VAL A 60 11.11 -0.76 -1.67
C VAL A 60 9.84 -0.56 -2.48
N VAL A 61 9.93 0.22 -3.55
CA VAL A 61 8.83 0.46 -4.49
C VAL A 61 9.06 -0.36 -5.75
N SER A 62 8.10 -1.21 -6.09
CA SER A 62 8.03 -1.92 -7.38
C SER A 62 6.86 -1.37 -8.18
N CYS A 63 7.16 -0.71 -9.29
CA CYS A 63 6.16 -0.17 -10.21
C CYS A 63 5.91 -1.18 -11.34
N TYR A 64 4.65 -1.48 -11.58
CA TYR A 64 4.18 -2.34 -12.66
C TYR A 64 3.27 -1.53 -13.57
N ARG A 65 3.57 -1.57 -14.86
CA ARG A 65 2.90 -0.83 -15.93
C ARG A 65 2.34 -1.80 -16.96
#